data_AF-A0A401FIQ3-F1
#
_entry.id   AF-A0A401FIQ3-F1
#
_cell.length_a   1.000
_cell.length_b   1.000
_cell.length_c   1.000
_cell.angle_alpha   90.00
_cell.angle_beta   90.00
_cell.angle_gamma   90.00
#
_symmetry.space_group_name_H-M   'P 1'
#
loop_
_entity.id
_entity.type
_entity.pdbx_description
1 polymer ?
#
loop_
_entity_poly.entity_id
_entity_poly.type
_entity_poly.pdbx_seq_one_letter_code
_entity_poly.pdbx_strand_id
1 'polypeptide(L)'
;MQTGNLILMGIHIGSREFGQAGLELFSALMFMIGVFIMRVIQQHYPNEIALKRQELTLIYEIVVFVTVAFLAPVTPKLLTSGLLSIAAAAQLQEFRVLKGKPFTSLMMTGNIRTFAESGFDFLTTGDQKARSTAGKMGIILLSFVIGAFLSGFFLPYLGAKTILISAGVLLITLIFGR
;
A
#
# COMPACT_ATOMS: atom_id res chain seq x y z
N MET A 1 -2.07 1.59 -7.66
CA MET A 1 -2.28 0.14 -7.87
C MET A 1 -1.68 -0.20 -9.23
N GLN A 2 -0.68 -1.07 -9.31
CA GLN A 2 0.02 -1.30 -10.59
C GLN A 2 -0.89 -1.92 -11.66
N THR A 3 -1.88 -2.73 -11.29
CA THR A 3 -2.89 -3.23 -12.23
C THR A 3 -3.65 -2.11 -12.92
N GLY A 4 -4.06 -1.07 -12.19
CA GLY A 4 -4.73 0.11 -12.75
C GLY A 4 -3.81 0.90 -13.67
N ASN A 5 -2.56 1.12 -13.25
CA ASN A 5 -1.56 1.82 -14.05
C ASN A 5 -1.26 1.09 -15.37
N LEU A 6 -1.19 -0.24 -15.35
CA LEU A 6 -1.03 -1.05 -16.57
C LEU A 6 -2.25 -0.95 -17.52
N ILE A 7 -3.47 -0.93 -16.98
CA ILE A 7 -4.69 -0.74 -17.78
C ILE A 7 -4.68 0.66 -18.41
N LEU A 8 -4.40 1.71 -17.62
CA LEU A 8 -4.31 3.09 -18.12
C LEU A 8 -3.20 3.24 -19.17
N MET A 9 -2.06 2.59 -18.98
CA MET A 9 -0.99 2.54 -19.99
C MET A 9 -1.50 1.97 -21.31
N GLY A 10 -2.22 0.84 -21.29
CA GLY A 10 -2.80 0.23 -22.49
C GLY A 10 -3.81 1.15 -23.19
N ILE A 11 -4.68 1.82 -22.42
CA ILE A 11 -5.63 2.80 -22.94
C ILE A 11 -4.89 3.97 -23.61
N HIS A 12 -3.91 4.56 -22.94
CA HIS A 12 -3.14 5.69 -23.49
C HIS A 12 -2.32 5.31 -24.73
N ILE A 13 -1.77 4.10 -24.79
CA ILE A 13 -1.11 3.58 -26.01
C ILE A 13 -2.12 3.49 -27.16
N GLY A 14 -3.29 2.91 -26.91
CA GLY A 14 -4.36 2.79 -27.91
C GLY A 14 -4.85 4.14 -28.43
N SER A 15 -4.92 5.14 -27.55
CA SER A 15 -5.32 6.52 -27.87
C SER A 15 -4.18 7.38 -28.46
N ARG A 16 -2.98 6.83 -28.68
CA ARG A 16 -1.77 7.56 -29.14
C ARG A 16 -1.28 8.64 -28.17
N GLU A 17 -1.64 8.55 -26.90
CA GLU A 17 -1.22 9.44 -25.82
C GLU A 17 0.08 8.94 -25.17
N PHE A 18 1.15 8.82 -25.95
CA PHE A 18 2.41 8.21 -25.50
C PHE A 18 3.05 8.89 -24.29
N GLY A 19 2.82 10.19 -24.10
CA GLY A 19 3.27 10.92 -22.92
C GLY A 19 2.67 10.38 -21.63
N GLN A 20 1.36 10.12 -21.60
CA GLN A 20 0.69 9.56 -20.43
C GLN A 20 1.08 8.09 -20.22
N ALA A 21 1.17 7.31 -21.30
CA ALA A 21 1.64 5.93 -21.24
C ALA A 21 3.06 5.83 -20.63
N GLY A 22 3.95 6.78 -20.95
CA GLY A 22 5.29 6.85 -20.37
C GLY A 22 5.29 7.09 -18.86
N LEU A 23 4.36 7.89 -18.33
CA LEU A 23 4.21 8.11 -16.89
C LEU A 23 3.84 6.80 -16.16
N GLU A 24 2.91 6.04 -16.72
CA GLU A 24 2.45 4.77 -16.15
C GLU A 24 3.53 3.68 -16.22
N LEU A 25 4.27 3.62 -17.34
CA LEU A 25 5.42 2.72 -17.47
C LEU A 25 6.51 3.07 -16.44
N PHE A 26 6.81 4.34 -16.27
CA PHE A 26 7.80 4.78 -15.27
C PHE A 26 7.38 4.41 -13.85
N SER A 27 6.10 4.62 -13.51
CA SER A 27 5.53 4.19 -12.23
C SER A 27 5.70 2.68 -12.00
N ALA A 28 5.49 1.85 -13.04
CA ALA A 28 5.69 0.41 -12.97
C ALA A 28 7.18 0.02 -12.78
N LEU A 29 8.10 0.68 -13.49
CA LEU A 29 9.54 0.50 -13.31
C LEU A 29 9.99 0.85 -11.89
N MET A 30 9.51 1.98 -11.36
CA MET A 30 9.78 2.42 -9.99
C MET A 30 9.25 1.41 -8.96
N PHE A 31 8.05 0.86 -9.18
CA PHE A 31 7.54 -0.21 -8.33
C PHE A 31 8.46 -1.44 -8.33
N MET A 32 8.94 -1.89 -9.50
CA MET A 32 9.87 -3.01 -9.60
C MET A 32 11.19 -2.76 -8.84
N ILE A 33 11.73 -1.53 -8.93
CA ILE A 33 12.89 -1.12 -8.15
C ILE A 33 12.61 -1.19 -6.65
N GLY A 34 11.44 -0.70 -6.20
CA GLY A 34 11.03 -0.79 -4.79
C GLY A 34 10.93 -2.23 -4.30
N VAL A 35 10.39 -3.15 -5.11
CA VAL A 35 10.35 -4.59 -4.80
C VAL A 35 11.77 -5.15 -4.65
N PHE A 36 12.67 -4.80 -5.57
CA PHE A 36 14.07 -5.23 -5.51
C PHE A 36 14.77 -4.75 -4.23
N ILE A 37 14.61 -3.47 -3.88
CA ILE A 37 15.17 -2.88 -2.65
C ILE A 37 14.68 -3.66 -1.42
N MET A 38 13.37 -3.87 -1.30
CA MET A 38 12.84 -4.60 -0.15
C MET A 38 13.27 -6.06 -0.12
N ARG A 39 13.46 -6.69 -1.28
CA ARG A 39 13.96 -8.06 -1.36
C ARG A 39 15.40 -8.17 -0.85
N VAL A 40 16.25 -7.20 -1.18
CA VAL A 40 17.63 -7.12 -0.67
C VAL A 40 17.61 -6.94 0.86
N ILE A 41 16.75 -6.06 1.39
CA ILE A 41 16.59 -5.87 2.84
C ILE A 41 16.13 -7.18 3.50
N GLN A 42 15.15 -7.90 2.92
CA GLN A 42 14.67 -9.20 3.42
C GLN A 42 15.76 -10.27 3.43
N GLN A 43 16.69 -10.24 2.48
CA GLN A 43 17.81 -11.18 2.43
C GLN A 43 18.87 -10.87 3.50
N HIS A 44 19.11 -9.60 3.79
CA HIS A 44 20.10 -9.19 4.79
C HIS A 44 19.57 -9.32 6.24
N TYR A 45 18.25 -9.17 6.44
CA TYR A 45 17.58 -9.31 7.74
C TYR A 45 16.61 -10.51 7.75
N PRO A 46 17.08 -11.71 8.15
CA PRO A 46 16.27 -12.92 8.17
C PRO A 46 15.10 -12.83 9.16
N ASN A 47 14.15 -13.75 9.02
CA ASN A 47 12.84 -13.70 9.70
C ASN A 47 12.88 -13.61 11.23
N GLU A 48 13.98 -14.01 11.86
CA GLU A 48 14.19 -13.88 13.31
C GLU A 48 14.17 -12.41 13.79
N ILE A 49 14.37 -11.46 12.86
CA ILE A 49 14.34 -10.01 13.13
C ILE A 49 13.21 -9.32 12.33
N ALA A 50 12.10 -10.02 12.09
CA ALA A 50 10.97 -9.50 11.30
C ALA A 50 10.43 -8.16 11.81
N LEU A 51 10.39 -7.95 13.14
CA LEU A 51 9.98 -6.68 13.74
C LEU A 51 10.88 -5.53 13.29
N LYS A 52 12.20 -5.69 13.35
CA LYS A 52 13.16 -4.67 12.90
C LYS A 52 13.02 -4.38 11.40
N ARG A 53 12.70 -5.40 10.60
CA ARG A 53 12.48 -5.22 9.15
C ARG A 53 11.20 -4.42 8.86
N GLN A 54 10.13 -4.67 9.62
CA GLN A 54 8.90 -3.88 9.54
C GLN A 54 9.16 -2.44 10.00
N GLU A 55 9.88 -2.22 11.10
CA GLU A 55 10.28 -0.88 11.55
C GLU A 55 11.09 -0.13 10.47
N LEU A 56 12.10 -0.77 9.87
CA LEU A 56 12.89 -0.19 8.79
C LEU A 56 12.03 0.16 7.57
N THR A 57 11.06 -0.70 7.24
CA THR A 57 10.13 -0.45 6.13
C THR A 57 9.22 0.75 6.43
N LEU A 58 8.68 0.85 7.65
CA LEU A 58 7.89 2.01 8.07
C LEU A 58 8.70 3.31 8.04
N ILE A 59 9.93 3.29 8.55
CA ILE A 59 10.84 4.45 8.49
C ILE A 59 11.08 4.86 7.04
N TYR A 60 11.36 3.89 6.17
CA TYR A 60 11.54 4.12 4.75
C TYR A 60 10.31 4.78 4.10
N GLU A 61 9.11 4.27 4.35
CA GLU A 61 7.88 4.85 3.82
C GLU A 61 7.62 6.26 4.34
N ILE A 62 7.85 6.51 5.63
CA ILE A 62 7.70 7.85 6.24
C ILE A 62 8.63 8.84 5.53
N VAL A 63 9.90 8.47 5.30
CA VAL A 63 10.85 9.33 4.59
C VAL A 63 10.37 9.62 3.16
N VAL A 64 9.87 8.61 2.44
CA VAL A 64 9.33 8.81 1.09
C VAL A 64 8.10 9.72 1.12
N PHE A 65 7.16 9.52 2.04
CA PHE A 65 5.94 10.34 2.13
C PHE A 65 6.23 11.79 2.50
N VAL A 66 7.15 12.02 3.45
CA VAL A 66 7.62 13.36 3.80
C VAL A 66 8.27 14.01 2.59
N THR A 67 9.13 13.29 1.88
CA THR A 67 9.77 13.79 0.65
C THR A 67 8.72 14.18 -0.39
N VAL A 68 7.74 13.30 -0.65
CA VAL A 68 6.64 13.57 -1.59
C VAL A 68 5.82 14.79 -1.19
N ALA A 69 5.52 14.98 0.10
CA ALA A 69 4.70 16.10 0.58
C ALA A 69 5.30 17.47 0.20
N PHE A 70 6.63 17.59 0.22
CA PHE A 70 7.33 18.82 -0.11
C PHE A 70 7.76 18.92 -1.57
N LEU A 71 8.02 17.77 -2.22
CA LEU A 71 8.54 17.72 -3.58
C LEU A 71 7.42 17.76 -4.64
N ALA A 72 6.24 17.20 -4.34
CA ALA A 72 5.14 17.12 -5.30
C ALA A 72 4.65 18.48 -5.84
N PRO A 73 4.62 19.59 -5.07
CA PRO A 73 4.23 20.90 -5.61
C PRO A 73 5.24 21.50 -6.61
N VAL A 74 6.49 21.05 -6.60
CA VAL A 74 7.59 21.66 -7.37
C VAL A 74 8.21 20.73 -8.41
N THR A 75 7.72 19.49 -8.53
CA THR A 75 8.28 18.50 -9.46
C THR A 75 7.23 17.94 -10.43
N PRO A 76 7.68 17.40 -11.58
CA PRO A 76 6.79 16.76 -12.53
C PRO A 76 6.05 15.57 -11.91
N LYS A 77 4.80 15.36 -12.35
CA LYS A 77 3.96 14.23 -11.93
C LYS A 77 4.67 12.87 -12.03
N LEU A 78 5.57 12.72 -13.01
CA LEU A 78 6.43 11.56 -13.21
C LEU A 78 7.19 11.16 -11.94
N LEU A 79 7.85 12.11 -11.28
CA LEU A 79 8.70 11.82 -10.11
C LEU A 79 7.83 11.47 -8.90
N THR A 80 6.76 12.24 -8.69
CA THR A 80 5.79 12.00 -7.61
C THR A 80 5.14 10.62 -7.71
N SER A 81 4.66 10.23 -8.90
CA SER A 81 4.07 8.91 -9.10
C SER A 81 5.08 7.78 -8.91
N GLY A 82 6.33 7.98 -9.34
CA GLY A 82 7.43 7.05 -9.13
C GLY A 82 7.74 6.81 -7.65
N LEU A 83 7.90 7.89 -6.86
CA LEU A 83 8.15 7.80 -5.42
C LEU A 83 7.01 7.08 -4.68
N LEU A 84 5.76 7.42 -5.00
CA LEU A 84 4.59 6.73 -4.44
C LEU A 84 4.54 5.24 -4.83
N SER A 85 4.99 4.91 -6.04
CA SER A 85 5.05 3.52 -6.52
C SER A 85 6.11 2.71 -5.79
N ILE A 86 7.26 3.32 -5.50
CA ILE A 86 8.31 2.72 -4.69
C ILE A 86 7.82 2.46 -3.26
N ALA A 87 7.14 3.42 -2.63
CA ALA A 87 6.53 3.21 -1.31
C ALA A 87 5.47 2.10 -1.35
N ALA A 88 4.61 2.07 -2.37
CA ALA A 88 3.63 0.99 -2.53
C ALA A 88 4.28 -0.39 -2.69
N ALA A 89 5.43 -0.48 -3.35
CA ALA A 89 6.19 -1.72 -3.44
C ALA A 89 6.70 -2.17 -2.08
N ALA A 90 7.15 -1.23 -1.24
CA ALA A 90 7.56 -1.51 0.12
C ALA A 90 6.44 -2.17 0.94
N GLN A 91 5.26 -1.55 0.90
CA GLN A 91 4.09 -2.01 1.61
C GLN A 91 3.62 -3.39 1.17
N LEU A 92 3.66 -3.67 -0.14
CA LEU A 92 3.23 -4.94 -0.70
C LEU A 92 4.24 -6.06 -0.44
N GLN A 93 5.54 -5.75 -0.49
CA GLN A 93 6.60 -6.74 -0.36
C GLN A 93 6.86 -7.13 1.10
N GLU A 94 6.79 -6.18 2.03
CA GLU A 94 7.03 -6.45 3.45
C GLU A 94 5.80 -7.02 4.15
N PHE A 95 4.64 -6.39 3.98
CA PHE A 95 3.40 -6.76 4.68
C PHE A 95 2.53 -7.73 3.88
N ARG A 96 3.17 -8.76 3.32
CA ARG A 96 2.53 -9.83 2.51
C ARG A 96 1.92 -10.98 3.31
N VAL A 97 2.12 -11.00 4.64
CA VAL A 97 1.61 -12.04 5.54
C VAL A 97 1.02 -11.38 6.79
N LEU A 98 -0.19 -11.80 7.16
CA LEU A 98 -0.84 -11.42 8.40
C LEU A 98 -1.11 -12.66 9.24
N LYS A 99 -0.46 -12.78 10.41
CA LYS A 99 -0.58 -13.92 11.34
C LYS A 99 -0.44 -15.29 10.65
N GLY A 100 0.56 -15.43 9.78
CA GLY A 100 0.88 -16.68 9.07
C GLY A 100 0.02 -16.97 7.83
N LYS A 101 -0.97 -16.13 7.50
CA LYS A 101 -1.76 -16.26 6.26
C LYS A 101 -1.31 -15.23 5.22
N PRO A 102 -1.23 -15.59 3.93
CA PRO A 102 -1.04 -14.63 2.85
C PRO A 102 -2.09 -13.52 2.95
N PHE A 103 -1.61 -12.28 2.91
CA PHE A 103 -2.44 -11.08 3.01
C PHE A 103 -1.86 -10.04 2.08
N THR A 104 -2.72 -9.27 1.44
CA THR A 104 -2.26 -8.18 0.57
C THR A 104 -2.73 -6.86 1.15
N SER A 105 -1.76 -6.10 1.67
CA SER A 105 -1.95 -4.78 2.29
C SER A 105 -2.62 -3.76 1.38
N LEU A 106 -2.34 -3.85 0.07
CA LEU A 106 -2.90 -2.95 -0.92
C LEU A 106 -4.14 -3.53 -1.64
N MET A 107 -4.22 -4.84 -1.89
CA MET A 107 -5.28 -5.43 -2.73
C MET A 107 -6.53 -5.80 -1.94
N MET A 108 -7.53 -4.91 -1.99
CA MET A 108 -8.79 -5.10 -1.26
C MET A 108 -9.69 -6.19 -1.82
N THR A 109 -9.64 -6.48 -3.13
CA THR A 109 -10.49 -7.51 -3.76
C THR A 109 -10.31 -8.90 -3.13
N GLY A 110 -9.06 -9.28 -2.84
CA GLY A 110 -8.76 -10.53 -2.13
C GLY A 110 -9.33 -10.52 -0.70
N ASN A 111 -9.15 -9.40 0.00
CA ASN A 111 -9.66 -9.24 1.38
C ASN A 111 -11.20 -9.28 1.43
N ILE A 112 -11.90 -8.69 0.45
CA ILE A 112 -13.36 -8.77 0.31
C ILE A 112 -13.80 -10.22 0.09
N ARG A 113 -13.12 -10.96 -0.80
CA ARG A 113 -13.41 -12.37 -1.04
C ARG A 113 -13.27 -13.18 0.26
N THR A 114 -12.13 -13.06 0.94
CA THR A 114 -11.88 -13.78 2.19
C THR A 114 -12.87 -13.37 3.29
N PHE A 115 -13.27 -12.10 3.35
CA PHE A 115 -14.32 -11.64 4.25
C PHE A 115 -15.66 -12.33 3.97
N ALA A 116 -16.08 -12.39 2.70
CA ALA A 116 -17.32 -13.01 2.28
C ALA A 116 -17.33 -14.52 2.54
N GLU A 117 -16.28 -15.23 2.13
CA GLU A 117 -16.12 -16.68 2.35
C GLU A 117 -16.15 -17.02 3.85
N SER A 118 -15.32 -16.35 4.65
CA SER A 118 -15.26 -16.61 6.09
C SER A 118 -16.55 -16.21 6.82
N GLY A 119 -17.26 -15.19 6.33
CA GLY A 119 -18.57 -14.80 6.85
C GLY A 119 -19.63 -15.85 6.56
N PHE A 120 -19.64 -16.38 5.33
CA PHE A 120 -20.54 -17.46 4.92
C PHE A 120 -20.28 -18.75 5.72
N ASP A 121 -19.02 -19.15 5.85
CA ASP A 121 -18.64 -20.35 6.62
C ASP A 121 -19.07 -20.23 8.08
N PHE A 122 -18.91 -19.05 8.70
CA PHE A 122 -19.37 -18.82 10.06
C PHE A 122 -20.90 -18.93 10.17
N LEU A 123 -21.65 -18.33 9.25
CA LEU A 123 -23.11 -18.35 9.28
C LEU A 123 -23.69 -19.76 9.05
N THR A 124 -23.00 -20.59 8.28
CA THR A 124 -23.46 -21.93 7.91
C THR A 124 -22.99 -23.02 8.86
N THR A 125 -21.74 -22.96 9.32
CA THR A 125 -21.12 -24.02 10.16
C THR A 125 -20.95 -23.62 11.62
N GLY A 126 -21.07 -22.33 11.96
CA GLY A 126 -20.76 -21.82 13.28
C GLY A 126 -19.26 -21.78 13.61
N ASP A 127 -18.36 -21.99 12.63
CA ASP A 127 -16.92 -22.03 12.87
C ASP A 127 -16.37 -20.69 13.41
N GLN A 128 -15.89 -20.71 14.64
CA GLN A 128 -15.30 -19.54 15.30
C GLN A 128 -13.99 -19.08 14.65
N LYS A 129 -13.25 -19.97 13.98
CA LYS A 129 -12.06 -19.58 13.20
C LYS A 129 -12.46 -18.75 11.98
N ALA A 130 -13.55 -19.12 11.33
CA ALA A 130 -14.15 -18.35 10.23
C ALA A 130 -14.62 -16.97 10.73
N ARG A 131 -15.32 -16.91 11.88
CA ARG A 131 -15.69 -15.63 12.52
C ARG A 131 -14.49 -14.73 12.78
N SER A 132 -13.41 -15.27 13.34
CA SER A 132 -12.18 -14.52 13.61
C SER A 132 -11.54 -13.99 12.33
N THR A 133 -11.57 -14.78 11.25
CA THR A 133 -11.01 -14.38 9.95
C THR A 133 -11.86 -13.29 9.30
N ALA A 134 -13.20 -13.44 9.29
CA ALA A 134 -14.13 -12.43 8.82
C ALA A 134 -13.97 -11.11 9.59
N GLY A 135 -13.91 -11.17 10.93
CA GLY A 135 -13.70 -9.97 11.76
C GLY A 135 -12.40 -9.22 11.42
N LYS A 136 -11.29 -9.94 11.23
CA LYS A 136 -9.99 -9.34 10.84
C LYS A 136 -10.07 -8.66 9.47
N MET A 137 -10.63 -9.34 8.46
CA MET A 137 -10.77 -8.76 7.13
C MET A 137 -11.73 -7.57 7.12
N GLY A 138 -12.81 -7.63 7.91
CA GLY A 138 -13.73 -6.52 8.10
C GLY A 138 -13.05 -5.27 8.68
N ILE A 139 -12.22 -5.43 9.72
CA ILE A 139 -11.42 -4.33 10.28
C ILE A 139 -10.50 -3.73 9.20
N ILE A 140 -9.79 -4.56 8.44
CA ILE A 140 -8.88 -4.10 7.38
C ILE A 140 -9.64 -3.32 6.30
N LEU A 141 -10.80 -3.82 5.87
CA LEU A 141 -11.68 -3.14 4.90
C LEU A 141 -12.16 -1.79 5.42
N LEU A 142 -12.63 -1.73 6.66
CA LEU A 142 -13.07 -0.50 7.30
C LEU A 142 -11.91 0.49 7.45
N SER A 143 -10.73 0.05 7.90
CA SER A 143 -9.54 0.89 7.99
C SER A 143 -9.14 1.48 6.65
N PHE A 144 -9.23 0.69 5.56
CA PHE A 144 -8.98 1.18 4.21
C PHE A 144 -9.99 2.25 3.78
N VAL A 145 -11.29 2.01 4.01
CA VAL A 145 -12.35 2.97 3.68
C VAL A 145 -12.17 4.27 4.48
N ILE A 146 -11.88 4.18 5.78
CA ILE A 146 -11.60 5.34 6.64
C ILE A 146 -10.37 6.09 6.13
N GLY A 147 -9.29 5.39 5.79
CA GLY A 147 -8.08 6.01 5.25
C GLY A 147 -8.32 6.75 3.93
N ALA A 148 -9.09 6.14 3.02
CA ALA A 148 -9.47 6.76 1.75
C ALA A 148 -10.38 7.98 1.98
N PHE A 149 -11.35 7.86 2.89
CA PHE A 149 -12.23 8.97 3.28
C PHE A 149 -11.43 10.14 3.86
N LEU A 150 -10.56 9.90 4.84
CA LEU A 150 -9.72 10.94 5.44
C LEU A 150 -8.82 11.61 4.40
N SER A 151 -8.19 10.81 3.53
CA SER A 151 -7.35 11.34 2.46
C SER A 151 -8.15 12.23 1.51
N GLY A 152 -9.34 11.80 1.07
CA GLY A 152 -10.22 12.59 0.20
C GLY A 152 -10.77 13.84 0.88
N PHE A 153 -11.14 13.73 2.16
CA PHE A 153 -11.68 14.84 2.95
C PHE A 153 -10.63 15.94 3.17
N PHE A 154 -9.38 15.58 3.48
CA PHE A 154 -8.32 16.56 3.75
C PHE A 154 -7.61 17.09 2.49
N LEU A 155 -7.78 16.44 1.33
CA LEU A 155 -7.15 16.85 0.07
C LEU A 155 -7.39 18.31 -0.33
N PRO A 156 -8.61 18.87 -0.27
CA PRO A 156 -8.86 20.27 -0.64
C PRO A 156 -8.19 21.28 0.31
N TYR A 157 -7.94 20.89 1.56
CA TYR A 157 -7.41 21.77 2.60
C TYR A 157 -5.88 21.74 2.66
N LEU A 158 -5.27 20.58 2.44
CA LEU A 158 -3.82 20.38 2.61
C LEU A 158 -3.07 20.12 1.27
N GLY A 159 -3.78 19.83 0.19
CA GLY A 159 -3.19 19.53 -1.11
C GLY A 159 -2.21 18.36 -1.05
N ALA A 160 -1.01 18.54 -1.61
CA ALA A 160 0.04 17.52 -1.57
C ALA A 160 0.46 17.12 -0.15
N LYS A 161 0.25 18.00 0.85
CA LYS A 161 0.60 17.72 2.24
C LYS A 161 -0.36 16.76 2.93
N THR A 162 -1.50 16.40 2.32
CA THR A 162 -2.41 15.37 2.84
C THR A 162 -1.71 14.04 3.12
N ILE A 163 -0.67 13.70 2.34
CA ILE A 163 0.13 12.48 2.54
C ILE A 163 0.85 12.45 3.90
N LEU A 164 1.06 13.60 4.54
CA LEU A 164 1.63 13.67 5.90
C LEU A 164 0.69 13.07 6.95
N ILE A 165 -0.62 13.02 6.69
CA ILE A 165 -1.56 12.29 7.56
C ILE A 165 -1.20 10.80 7.56
N SER A 166 -0.98 10.22 6.38
CA SER A 166 -0.54 8.83 6.24
C SER A 166 0.82 8.61 6.92
N ALA A 167 1.78 9.53 6.74
CA ALA A 167 3.06 9.47 7.43
C ALA A 167 2.92 9.52 8.96
N GLY A 168 1.99 10.33 9.48
CA GLY A 168 1.66 10.38 10.90
C GLY A 168 1.10 9.06 11.44
N VAL A 169 0.21 8.40 10.69
CA VAL A 169 -0.32 7.07 11.05
C VAL A 169 0.80 6.01 11.08
N LEU A 170 1.71 6.04 10.10
CA LEU A 170 2.88 5.15 10.08
C LEU A 170 3.80 5.43 11.27
N LEU A 171 4.01 6.69 11.63
CA LEU A 171 4.82 7.08 12.78
C LEU A 171 4.23 6.59 14.11
N ILE A 172 2.91 6.72 14.28
CA ILE A 172 2.21 6.17 15.45
C ILE A 172 2.40 4.66 15.51
N THR A 173 2.27 3.97 14.37
CA THR A 173 2.47 2.52 14.30
C THR A 173 3.91 2.12 14.61
N LEU A 174 4.90 2.90 14.16
CA LEU A 174 6.31 2.67 14.46
C LEU A 174 6.61 2.81 15.97
N ILE A 175 5.98 3.77 16.65
CA ILE A 175 6.24 4.04 18.08
C ILE A 175 5.49 3.04 18.98
N PHE A 176 4.22 2.76 18.66
CA PHE A 176 3.32 1.99 19.54
C PHE A 176 3.08 0.55 19.07
N GLY A 177 3.47 0.18 17.84
CA GLY A 177 3.26 -1.15 17.27
C GLY A 177 4.29 -2.20 17.69
N ARG A 178 5.04 -1.95 18.77
CA ARG A 178 6.04 -2.86 19.35
C ARG A 178 5.41 -3.89 20.25
#